data_AF-A0A1Q8ZYP6-F1
#
_entry.id   AF-A0A1Q8ZYP6-F1
#
_cell.length_a   1.000
_cell.length_b   1.000
_cell.length_c   1.000
_cell.angle_alpha   90.00
_cell.angle_beta   90.00
_cell.angle_gamma   90.00
#
_symmetry.space_group_name_H-M   'P 1'
#
loop_
_entity.id
_entity.type
_entity.pdbx_description
1 polymer ?
#
loop_
_entity_poly.entity_id
_entity_poly.type
_entity_poly.pdbx_seq_one_letter_code
_entity_poly.pdbx_strand_id
1 'polypeptide(L)'
;MPYDLPANKTKSVFRTNTHKGRGFNELTFEDENGNEKIYVHAQKDHEVHVENNAAKRVDSSYVESIGRSKYTEISRNSDTVVGGSLALTVGSLDIWKHNAIKFKPFDNNTLKFAYNLTESITDANPKGNFTIAVARNFSTYVRSEMTTNVTRSSRLNIGMGYNVDVGSNKIERVHKSSYESIGENKLLHVKQSFEIRCGKSSFVMHRDGKIEISGVVVNISGKRVNIN
;
A
#
# COMPACT_ATOMS: atom_id res chain seq x y z
N MET A 1 -2.38 -41.66 -29.39
CA MET A 1 -2.84 -41.02 -28.13
C MET A 1 -1.70 -40.16 -27.59
N PRO A 2 -1.96 -38.94 -27.10
CA PRO A 2 -0.91 -38.02 -26.62
C PRO A 2 -0.23 -38.44 -25.31
N TYR A 3 -0.77 -39.45 -24.61
CA TYR A 3 -0.20 -40.04 -23.40
C TYR A 3 -0.35 -41.57 -23.42
N ASP A 4 0.58 -42.28 -22.80
CA ASP A 4 0.63 -43.75 -22.77
C ASP A 4 -0.31 -44.34 -21.70
N LEU A 5 -0.94 -45.47 -22.05
CA LEU A 5 -1.72 -46.30 -21.15
C LEU A 5 -0.86 -47.45 -20.59
N PRO A 6 -1.10 -47.94 -19.36
CA PRO A 6 -2.23 -47.62 -18.46
C PRO A 6 -1.97 -46.44 -17.50
N ALA A 7 -0.77 -45.86 -17.52
CA ALA A 7 -0.34 -44.84 -16.54
C ALA A 7 -1.21 -43.57 -16.53
N ASN A 8 -1.89 -43.24 -17.63
CA ASN A 8 -2.76 -42.06 -17.76
C ASN A 8 -4.24 -42.44 -17.97
N LYS A 9 -4.68 -43.56 -17.38
CA LYS A 9 -6.04 -44.11 -17.55
C LYS A 9 -7.19 -43.18 -17.10
N THR A 10 -6.89 -42.19 -16.26
CA THR A 10 -7.84 -41.20 -15.71
C THR A 10 -7.80 -39.85 -16.44
N LYS A 11 -7.02 -39.72 -17.52
CA LYS A 11 -6.89 -38.47 -18.28
C LYS A 11 -7.74 -38.47 -19.54
N SER A 12 -8.54 -37.43 -19.70
CA SER A 12 -9.23 -37.09 -20.96
C SER A 12 -8.55 -35.88 -21.60
N VAL A 13 -8.09 -36.01 -22.85
CA VAL A 13 -7.24 -35.00 -23.51
C VAL A 13 -7.79 -34.65 -24.89
N PHE A 14 -8.09 -33.37 -25.10
CA PHE A 14 -8.34 -32.78 -26.40
C PHE A 14 -7.15 -31.91 -26.81
N ARG A 15 -6.25 -32.47 -27.64
CA ARG A 15 -5.02 -31.81 -28.10
C ARG A 15 -5.02 -31.64 -29.62
N THR A 16 -4.65 -30.45 -30.09
CA THR A 16 -4.42 -30.15 -31.51
C THR A 16 -3.00 -29.63 -31.74
N ASN A 17 -2.33 -30.09 -32.80
CA ASN A 17 -0.99 -29.63 -33.16
C ASN A 17 -1.05 -28.28 -33.89
N THR A 18 -0.05 -27.43 -33.66
CA THR A 18 0.10 -26.20 -34.46
C THR A 18 0.29 -26.55 -35.93
N HIS A 19 -0.61 -26.07 -36.79
CA HIS A 19 -0.50 -26.26 -38.24
C HIS A 19 0.71 -25.49 -38.78
N LYS A 20 1.58 -26.17 -39.55
CA LYS A 20 2.79 -25.59 -40.15
C LYS A 20 3.70 -24.87 -39.15
N GLY A 21 3.75 -25.35 -37.92
CA GLY A 21 4.58 -24.79 -36.85
C GLY A 21 4.93 -25.83 -35.80
N ARG A 22 5.62 -25.38 -34.75
CA ARG A 22 5.91 -26.18 -33.56
C ARG A 22 4.99 -25.70 -32.43
N GLY A 23 4.39 -26.64 -31.70
CA GLY A 23 3.49 -26.32 -30.58
C GLY A 23 2.18 -27.12 -30.63
N PHE A 24 1.33 -26.87 -29.63
CA PHE A 24 0.00 -27.50 -29.53
C PHE A 24 -0.94 -26.66 -28.66
N ASN A 25 -2.25 -26.77 -28.87
CA ASN A 25 -3.26 -26.36 -27.89
C ASN A 25 -3.80 -27.60 -27.19
N GLU A 26 -4.14 -27.49 -25.91
CA GLU A 26 -4.62 -28.62 -25.12
C GLU A 26 -5.67 -28.21 -24.10
N LEU A 27 -6.73 -29.00 -24.03
CA LEU A 27 -7.63 -29.07 -22.89
C LEU A 27 -7.54 -30.48 -22.31
N THR A 28 -7.17 -30.59 -21.05
CA THR A 28 -7.01 -31.86 -20.34
C THR A 28 -7.82 -31.86 -19.05
N PHE A 29 -8.50 -32.98 -18.79
CA PHE A 29 -9.16 -33.32 -17.54
C PHE A 29 -8.41 -34.50 -16.91
N GLU A 30 -8.01 -34.35 -15.65
CA GLU A 30 -7.50 -35.41 -14.79
C GLU A 30 -8.54 -35.65 -13.71
N ASP A 31 -9.01 -36.89 -13.59
CA ASP A 31 -10.08 -37.31 -12.68
C ASP A 31 -9.59 -38.34 -11.63
N GLU A 32 -8.27 -38.53 -11.48
CA GLU A 32 -7.71 -39.32 -10.39
C GLU A 32 -7.99 -38.63 -9.04
N ASN A 33 -8.58 -39.38 -8.11
CA ASN A 33 -9.01 -38.88 -6.81
C ASN A 33 -7.86 -38.19 -6.06
N GLY A 34 -8.07 -36.93 -5.67
CA GLY A 34 -7.09 -36.09 -4.96
C GLY A 34 -6.03 -35.42 -5.87
N ASN A 35 -6.07 -35.67 -7.17
CA ASN A 35 -5.20 -35.05 -8.17
C ASN A 35 -6.00 -34.38 -9.30
N GLU A 36 -7.29 -34.11 -9.07
CA GLU A 36 -8.19 -33.59 -10.08
C GLU A 36 -7.69 -32.26 -10.64
N LYS A 37 -7.66 -32.15 -11.97
CA LYS A 37 -7.11 -30.98 -12.64
C LYS A 37 -7.74 -30.75 -13.99
N ILE A 38 -8.15 -29.51 -14.24
CA ILE A 38 -8.39 -29.01 -15.60
C ILE A 38 -7.18 -28.20 -16.02
N TYR A 39 -6.61 -28.54 -17.18
CA TYR A 39 -5.50 -27.83 -17.78
C TYR A 39 -5.91 -27.27 -19.15
N VAL A 40 -5.72 -25.96 -19.32
CA VAL A 40 -5.91 -25.28 -20.61
C VAL A 40 -4.58 -24.68 -21.04
N HIS A 41 -4.11 -25.09 -22.21
CA HIS A 41 -2.94 -24.54 -22.88
C HIS A 41 -3.33 -23.86 -24.18
N ALA A 42 -3.06 -22.57 -24.25
CA ALA A 42 -3.07 -21.80 -25.49
C ALA A 42 -1.62 -21.53 -25.92
N GLN A 43 -1.23 -21.99 -27.11
CA GLN A 43 0.15 -21.85 -27.63
C GLN A 43 0.55 -20.39 -27.86
N LYS A 44 -0.43 -19.51 -28.11
CA LYS A 44 -0.20 -18.10 -28.43
C LYS A 44 -1.16 -17.21 -27.65
N ASP A 45 -2.44 -17.26 -27.99
CA ASP A 45 -3.46 -16.35 -27.47
C ASP A 45 -4.58 -17.15 -26.78
N HIS A 46 -4.97 -16.75 -25.58
CA HIS A 46 -6.17 -17.23 -24.89
C HIS A 46 -7.13 -16.05 -24.73
N GLU A 47 -8.24 -16.09 -25.46
CA GLU A 47 -9.31 -15.11 -25.34
C GLU A 47 -10.54 -15.73 -24.69
N VAL A 48 -11.10 -15.05 -23.69
CA VAL A 48 -12.36 -15.43 -23.06
C VAL A 48 -13.32 -14.27 -23.25
N HIS A 49 -14.32 -14.45 -24.11
CA HIS A 49 -15.40 -13.50 -24.31
C HIS A 49 -16.64 -13.98 -23.57
N VAL A 50 -17.21 -13.14 -22.72
CA VAL A 50 -18.45 -13.43 -21.99
C VAL A 50 -19.41 -12.26 -22.21
N GLU A 51 -20.52 -12.51 -22.91
CA GLU A 51 -21.46 -11.46 -23.30
C GLU A 51 -22.32 -10.94 -22.14
N ASN A 52 -22.57 -11.77 -21.13
CA ASN A 52 -23.46 -11.45 -20.02
C ASN A 52 -22.69 -11.42 -18.68
N ASN A 53 -22.61 -12.57 -17.99
CA ASN A 53 -22.03 -12.65 -16.66
C ASN A 53 -20.91 -13.68 -16.61
N ALA A 54 -19.77 -13.27 -16.05
CA ALA A 54 -18.71 -14.17 -15.64
C ALA A 54 -18.54 -14.07 -14.12
N ALA A 55 -18.48 -15.22 -13.45
CA ALA A 55 -18.17 -15.29 -12.02
C ALA A 55 -16.97 -16.22 -11.83
N LYS A 56 -16.05 -15.82 -10.96
CA LYS A 56 -14.91 -16.64 -10.57
C LYS A 56 -14.86 -16.71 -9.05
N ARG A 57 -14.92 -17.93 -8.52
CA ARG A 57 -14.72 -18.23 -7.11
C ARG A 57 -13.58 -19.23 -7.02
N VAL A 58 -12.68 -19.01 -6.06
CA VAL A 58 -11.61 -19.93 -5.71
C VAL A 58 -11.71 -20.13 -4.21
N ASP A 59 -12.02 -21.34 -3.76
CA ASP A 59 -12.29 -21.63 -2.34
C ASP A 59 -11.02 -21.66 -1.48
N SER A 60 -9.87 -21.89 -2.11
CA SER A 60 -8.60 -22.05 -1.43
C SER A 60 -7.64 -20.90 -1.75
N SER A 61 -6.78 -21.05 -2.76
CA SER A 61 -5.75 -20.06 -3.09
C SER A 61 -5.80 -19.65 -4.56
N TYR A 62 -5.76 -18.33 -4.81
CA TYR A 62 -5.60 -17.77 -6.15
C TYR A 62 -4.20 -17.20 -6.33
N VAL A 63 -3.50 -17.62 -7.38
CA VAL A 63 -2.18 -17.10 -7.74
C VAL A 63 -2.18 -16.71 -9.20
N GLU A 64 -1.73 -15.48 -9.47
CA GLU A 64 -1.62 -14.92 -10.81
C GLU A 64 -0.20 -14.41 -11.03
N SER A 65 0.46 -14.86 -12.11
CA SER A 65 1.78 -14.40 -12.50
C SER A 65 1.73 -13.87 -13.93
N ILE A 66 2.17 -12.63 -14.11
CA ILE A 66 2.11 -11.92 -15.40
C ILE A 66 3.53 -11.49 -15.76
N GLY A 67 4.05 -12.03 -16.87
CA GLY A 67 5.44 -11.82 -17.25
C GLY A 67 5.77 -10.41 -17.77
N ARG A 68 4.76 -9.61 -18.14
CA ARG A 68 4.97 -8.26 -18.70
C ARG A 68 4.06 -7.19 -18.10
N SER A 69 2.77 -7.18 -18.44
CA SER A 69 1.87 -6.09 -18.06
C SER A 69 0.46 -6.61 -17.77
N LYS A 70 -0.14 -6.07 -16.71
CA LYS A 70 -1.56 -6.24 -16.38
C LYS A 70 -2.26 -4.89 -16.61
N TYR A 71 -3.35 -4.90 -17.37
CA TYR A 71 -4.27 -3.77 -17.48
C TYR A 71 -5.61 -4.18 -16.88
N THR A 72 -6.24 -3.27 -16.14
CA THR A 72 -7.55 -3.50 -15.52
C THR A 72 -8.31 -2.20 -15.55
N GLU A 73 -9.48 -2.22 -16.19
CA GLU A 73 -10.42 -1.11 -16.21
C GLU A 73 -11.68 -1.53 -15.48
N ILE A 74 -12.14 -0.68 -14.56
CA ILE A 74 -13.38 -0.89 -13.79
C ILE A 74 -14.12 0.44 -13.83
N SER A 75 -15.22 0.51 -14.59
CA SER A 75 -15.95 1.77 -14.83
C SER A 75 -16.77 2.24 -13.62
N ARG A 76 -17.04 1.36 -12.66
CA ARG A 76 -17.77 1.68 -11.42
C ARG A 76 -16.88 1.41 -10.20
N ASN A 77 -17.20 0.38 -9.43
CA ASN A 77 -16.58 0.16 -8.12
C ASN A 77 -15.60 -1.02 -8.16
N SER A 78 -14.48 -0.85 -7.47
CA SER A 78 -13.53 -1.93 -7.15
C SER A 78 -13.38 -2.00 -5.64
N ASP A 79 -14.05 -2.97 -5.02
CA ASP A 79 -13.97 -3.20 -3.59
C ASP A 79 -12.96 -4.32 -3.32
N THR A 80 -11.94 -4.02 -2.52
CA THR A 80 -10.91 -4.99 -2.12
C THR A 80 -10.88 -5.08 -0.59
N VAL A 81 -11.24 -6.25 -0.06
CA VAL A 81 -11.15 -6.54 1.37
C VAL A 81 -10.06 -7.59 1.58
N VAL A 82 -9.03 -7.24 2.33
CA VAL A 82 -7.96 -8.15 2.73
C VAL A 82 -8.05 -8.35 4.23
N GLY A 83 -8.42 -9.55 4.67
CA GLY A 83 -8.44 -9.89 6.10
C GLY A 83 -7.02 -10.01 6.68
N GLY A 84 -6.08 -10.49 5.88
CA GLY A 84 -4.66 -10.60 6.21
C GLY A 84 -3.84 -9.34 5.93
N SER A 85 -2.57 -9.53 5.61
CA SER A 85 -1.67 -8.44 5.22
C SER A 85 -1.76 -8.14 3.73
N LEU A 86 -1.63 -6.87 3.36
CA LEU A 86 -1.46 -6.43 1.97
C LEU A 86 -0.08 -5.75 1.82
N ALA A 87 0.74 -6.24 0.91
CA ALA A 87 2.02 -5.63 0.55
C ALA A 87 1.96 -5.17 -0.92
N LEU A 88 2.03 -3.85 -1.14
CA LEU A 88 2.09 -3.25 -2.47
C LEU A 88 3.49 -2.67 -2.70
N THR A 89 4.21 -3.24 -3.66
CA THR A 89 5.53 -2.76 -4.09
C THR A 89 5.45 -2.22 -5.50
N VAL A 90 5.91 -0.97 -5.71
CA VAL A 90 5.91 -0.30 -7.01
C VAL A 90 7.34 0.11 -7.40
N GLY A 91 7.82 -0.47 -8.50
CA GLY A 91 9.19 -0.27 -9.01
C GLY A 91 10.18 -1.32 -8.53
N SER A 92 11.42 -1.24 -9.02
CA SER A 92 12.51 -2.12 -8.59
C SER A 92 13.09 -1.65 -7.26
N LEU A 93 12.63 -2.24 -6.16
CA LEU A 93 13.27 -2.05 -4.85
C LEU A 93 14.35 -3.12 -4.64
N ASP A 94 15.59 -2.71 -4.40
CA ASP A 94 16.67 -3.63 -4.00
C ASP A 94 16.35 -4.38 -2.70
N ILE A 95 15.49 -3.78 -1.86
CA ILE A 95 15.01 -4.32 -0.58
C ILE A 95 14.21 -5.63 -0.75
N TRP A 96 13.66 -5.90 -1.95
CA TRP A 96 12.79 -7.06 -2.20
C TRP A 96 13.34 -8.05 -3.24
N LYS A 97 14.60 -7.91 -3.68
CA LYS A 97 15.25 -8.87 -4.59
C LYS A 97 15.26 -10.32 -4.06
N HIS A 98 15.09 -10.52 -2.75
CA HIS A 98 15.06 -11.84 -2.12
C HIS A 98 13.67 -12.52 -2.07
N ASN A 99 12.57 -11.81 -2.34
CA ASN A 99 11.21 -12.36 -2.23
C ASN A 99 10.43 -12.42 -3.54
N ALA A 100 11.01 -11.95 -4.65
CA ALA A 100 10.42 -12.15 -5.97
C ALA A 100 10.55 -13.62 -6.37
N ILE A 101 9.52 -14.43 -6.09
CA ILE A 101 9.39 -15.77 -6.65
C ILE A 101 9.31 -15.62 -8.17
N LYS A 102 10.44 -15.83 -8.84
CA LYS A 102 10.46 -15.89 -10.30
C LYS A 102 9.91 -17.25 -10.72
N PHE A 103 8.63 -17.28 -11.09
CA PHE A 103 8.07 -18.42 -11.81
C PHE A 103 8.80 -18.55 -13.15
N LYS A 104 9.33 -19.73 -13.46
CA LYS A 104 9.88 -19.96 -14.80
C LYS A 104 8.72 -20.04 -15.78
N PRO A 105 8.90 -19.62 -17.04
CA PRO A 105 7.92 -19.89 -18.08
C PRO A 105 7.68 -21.39 -18.17
N PHE A 106 6.41 -21.81 -18.06
CA PHE A 106 5.94 -23.18 -18.30
C PHE A 106 6.27 -24.25 -17.22
N ASP A 107 6.18 -23.92 -15.93
CA ASP A 107 6.19 -24.93 -14.86
C ASP A 107 4.93 -24.86 -13.95
N ASN A 108 4.68 -25.92 -13.17
CA ASN A 108 3.59 -25.99 -12.19
C ASN A 108 3.86 -25.14 -10.92
N ASN A 109 4.86 -24.24 -10.89
CA ASN A 109 5.23 -23.56 -9.64
C ASN A 109 4.15 -22.60 -9.15
N THR A 110 3.35 -21.98 -10.04
CA THR A 110 2.20 -21.14 -9.65
C THR A 110 1.17 -21.93 -8.85
N LEU A 111 0.88 -23.17 -9.28
CA LEU A 111 -0.01 -24.09 -8.56
C LEU A 111 0.61 -24.59 -7.26
N LYS A 112 1.89 -24.97 -7.27
CA LYS A 112 2.61 -25.38 -6.05
C LYS A 112 2.63 -24.27 -5.00
N PHE A 113 2.82 -23.02 -5.42
CA PHE A 113 2.76 -21.86 -4.54
C PHE A 113 1.36 -21.66 -3.96
N ALA A 114 0.30 -21.87 -4.75
CA ALA A 114 -1.07 -21.82 -4.27
C ALA A 114 -1.33 -22.87 -3.17
N TYR A 115 -0.89 -24.12 -3.34
CA TYR A 115 -1.02 -25.16 -2.31
C TYR A 115 -0.28 -24.80 -1.01
N ASN A 116 0.96 -24.32 -1.13
CA ASN A 116 1.75 -23.91 0.04
C ASN A 116 1.09 -22.76 0.84
N LEU A 117 0.41 -21.82 0.16
CA LEU A 117 -0.31 -20.74 0.83
C LEU A 117 -1.49 -21.28 1.67
N THR A 118 -2.21 -22.26 1.14
CA THR A 118 -3.36 -22.87 1.82
C THR A 118 -2.94 -23.56 3.11
N GLU A 119 -1.81 -24.27 3.11
CA GLU A 119 -1.29 -24.96 4.29
C GLU A 119 -0.83 -24.00 5.40
N SER A 120 -0.59 -22.72 5.07
CA SER A 120 0.03 -21.74 5.97
C SER A 120 -0.96 -20.87 6.77
N ILE A 121 -2.27 -20.93 6.50
CA ILE A 121 -3.27 -20.07 7.16
C ILE A 121 -3.90 -20.82 8.35
N THR A 122 -3.45 -20.51 9.58
CA THR A 122 -4.00 -21.07 10.83
C THR A 122 -4.60 -20.04 11.78
N ASP A 123 -4.59 -18.74 11.45
CA ASP A 123 -5.06 -17.68 12.35
C ASP A 123 -6.48 -17.21 11.99
N ALA A 124 -7.43 -17.42 12.90
CA ALA A 124 -8.84 -17.05 12.74
C ALA A 124 -9.08 -15.53 12.87
N ASN A 125 -8.10 -14.75 13.36
CA ASN A 125 -8.19 -13.30 13.52
C ASN A 125 -6.91 -12.60 13.05
N PRO A 126 -6.62 -12.59 11.74
CA PRO A 126 -5.40 -11.99 11.23
C PRO A 126 -5.34 -10.48 11.53
N LYS A 127 -4.34 -10.08 12.32
CA LYS A 127 -3.95 -8.67 12.44
C LYS A 127 -3.05 -8.33 11.26
N GLY A 128 -3.68 -8.00 10.13
CA GLY A 128 -2.99 -7.67 8.90
C GLY A 128 -2.15 -6.39 8.98
N ASN A 129 -1.00 -6.39 8.30
CA ASN A 129 -0.24 -5.18 8.01
C ASN A 129 -0.54 -4.69 6.60
N PHE A 130 -0.69 -3.38 6.41
CA PHE A 130 -0.66 -2.78 5.07
C PHE A 130 0.67 -2.05 4.87
N THR A 131 1.45 -2.48 3.88
CA THR A 131 2.75 -1.88 3.56
C THR A 131 2.76 -1.40 2.11
N ILE A 132 3.04 -0.12 1.91
CA ILE A 132 3.29 0.48 0.60
C ILE A 132 4.78 0.82 0.52
N ALA A 133 5.46 0.32 -0.52
CA ALA A 133 6.84 0.67 -0.80
C ALA A 133 6.98 1.16 -2.25
N VAL A 134 7.49 2.38 -2.42
CA VAL A 134 7.57 3.07 -3.72
C VAL A 134 9.00 3.51 -3.97
N ALA A 135 9.58 3.07 -5.08
CA ALA A 135 10.99 3.31 -5.39
C ALA A 135 11.32 4.76 -5.76
N ARG A 136 10.31 5.53 -6.20
CA ARG A 136 10.48 6.90 -6.69
C ARG A 136 9.47 7.80 -6.01
N ASN A 137 8.52 8.35 -6.79
CA ASN A 137 7.57 9.33 -6.30
C ASN A 137 6.27 8.66 -5.86
N PHE A 138 5.78 9.02 -4.68
CA PHE A 138 4.42 8.74 -4.24
C PHE A 138 3.65 10.06 -4.17
N SER A 139 2.61 10.21 -4.98
CA SER A 139 1.79 11.42 -5.04
C SER A 139 0.33 11.08 -4.79
N THR A 140 -0.31 11.85 -3.93
CA THR A 140 -1.73 11.72 -3.61
C THR A 140 -2.43 13.01 -4.00
N TYR A 141 -3.52 12.90 -4.76
CA TYR A 141 -4.36 14.04 -5.13
C TYR A 141 -5.77 13.80 -4.60
N VAL A 142 -6.23 14.69 -3.71
CA VAL A 142 -7.56 14.59 -3.09
C VAL A 142 -8.31 15.88 -3.37
N ARG A 143 -9.48 15.78 -4.04
CA ARG A 143 -10.24 16.95 -4.49
C ARG A 143 -11.14 17.57 -3.43
N SER A 144 -11.59 16.78 -2.46
CA SER A 144 -12.55 17.20 -1.45
C SER A 144 -11.93 17.20 -0.07
N GLU A 145 -11.77 16.02 0.53
CA GLU A 145 -11.33 15.88 1.92
C GLU A 145 -10.45 14.65 2.08
N MET A 146 -9.40 14.76 2.89
CA MET A 146 -8.56 13.65 3.33
C MET A 146 -8.58 13.58 4.85
N THR A 147 -9.07 12.46 5.40
CA THR A 147 -9.12 12.20 6.84
C THR A 147 -8.26 11.00 7.19
N THR A 148 -7.42 11.15 8.22
CA THR A 148 -6.52 10.09 8.71
C THR A 148 -6.76 9.85 10.20
N ASN A 149 -7.25 8.65 10.54
CA ASN A 149 -7.49 8.24 11.92
C ASN A 149 -6.43 7.22 12.36
N VAL A 150 -5.69 7.51 13.43
CA VAL A 150 -4.66 6.62 13.98
C VAL A 150 -4.89 6.43 15.47
N THR A 151 -5.26 5.21 15.88
CA THR A 151 -5.66 4.91 17.27
C THR A 151 -4.49 4.89 18.25
N ARG A 152 -3.32 4.44 17.80
CA ARG A 152 -2.16 4.22 18.69
C ARG A 152 -1.06 5.24 18.50
N SER A 153 -0.39 5.23 17.34
CA SER A 153 0.80 6.04 17.12
C SER A 153 1.01 6.32 15.63
N SER A 154 1.33 7.57 15.30
CA SER A 154 1.83 7.98 13.97
C SER A 154 3.26 8.50 14.12
N ARG A 155 4.15 8.11 13.20
CA ARG A 155 5.54 8.60 13.13
C ARG A 155 5.85 9.00 11.70
N LEU A 156 6.43 10.19 11.54
CA LEU A 156 6.90 10.73 10.27
C LEU A 156 8.42 10.88 10.33
N ASN A 157 9.15 10.17 9.46
CA ASN A 157 10.60 10.30 9.30
C ASN A 157 10.87 10.84 7.89
N ILE A 158 11.52 12.00 7.79
CA ILE A 158 11.86 12.65 6.52
C ILE A 158 13.38 12.80 6.44
N GLY A 159 13.99 12.33 5.36
CA GLY A 159 15.44 12.33 5.20
C GLY A 159 16.04 13.67 4.74
N MET A 160 15.24 14.54 4.13
CA MET A 160 15.66 15.86 3.64
C MET A 160 14.65 16.93 4.08
N GLY A 161 13.98 17.62 3.15
CA GLY A 161 13.04 18.70 3.48
C GLY A 161 11.61 18.23 3.74
N TYR A 162 10.92 18.91 4.67
CA TYR A 162 9.49 18.75 4.94
C TYR A 162 8.78 20.10 4.83
N ASN A 163 7.95 20.26 3.80
CA ASN A 163 7.19 21.49 3.56
C ASN A 163 5.70 21.25 3.85
N VAL A 164 5.08 22.19 4.54
CA VAL A 164 3.64 22.18 4.83
C VAL A 164 3.06 23.52 4.38
N ASP A 165 2.29 23.50 3.31
CA ASP A 165 1.53 24.64 2.81
C ASP A 165 0.04 24.44 3.10
N VAL A 166 -0.60 25.46 3.67
CA VAL A 166 -2.00 25.41 4.11
C VAL A 166 -2.68 26.68 3.62
N GLY A 167 -3.66 26.55 2.73
CA GLY A 167 -4.36 27.70 2.13
C GLY A 167 -5.31 28.46 3.08
N SER A 168 -5.56 27.92 4.27
CA SER A 168 -6.42 28.53 5.30
C SER A 168 -5.83 28.26 6.69
N ASN A 169 -6.63 27.82 7.65
CA ASN A 169 -6.20 27.63 9.04
C ASN A 169 -5.44 26.32 9.25
N LYS A 170 -4.29 26.38 9.93
CA LYS A 170 -3.62 25.22 10.52
C LYS A 170 -3.92 25.17 12.02
N ILE A 171 -4.55 24.09 12.48
CA ILE A 171 -4.89 23.88 13.90
C ILE A 171 -4.19 22.62 14.40
N GLU A 172 -3.35 22.76 15.42
CA GLU A 172 -2.68 21.66 16.10
C GLU A 172 -3.13 21.62 17.57
N ARG A 173 -3.67 20.50 18.01
CA ARG A 173 -4.09 20.29 19.42
C ARG A 173 -3.30 19.14 20.02
N VAL A 174 -2.67 19.40 21.16
CA VAL A 174 -1.85 18.42 21.87
C VAL A 174 -2.31 18.35 23.32
N HIS A 175 -2.74 17.18 23.76
CA HIS A 175 -3.38 17.01 25.08
C HIS A 175 -2.38 16.90 26.24
N LYS A 176 -1.15 16.45 25.97
CA LYS A 176 -0.13 16.22 27.01
C LYS A 176 1.02 17.22 26.88
N SER A 177 1.89 17.02 25.90
CA SER A 177 3.08 17.86 25.71
C SER A 177 3.46 17.94 24.24
N SER A 178 3.94 19.12 23.84
CA SER A 178 4.59 19.35 22.55
C SER A 178 6.06 19.71 22.81
N TYR A 179 6.96 19.19 21.99
CA TYR A 179 8.40 19.43 22.07
C TYR A 179 8.95 19.65 20.68
N GLU A 180 9.82 20.64 20.54
CA GLU A 180 10.48 20.97 19.29
C GLU A 180 11.96 21.22 19.55
N SER A 181 12.81 20.41 18.93
CA SER A 181 14.26 20.57 18.96
C SER A 181 14.72 21.01 17.59
N ILE A 182 15.41 22.14 17.52
CA ILE A 182 15.89 22.74 16.28
C ILE A 182 17.39 22.89 16.43
N GLY A 183 18.14 22.30 15.49
CA GLY A 183 19.62 22.34 15.52
C GLY A 183 20.20 23.72 15.21
N GLU A 184 19.47 24.52 14.43
CA GLU A 184 19.86 25.87 14.03
C GLU A 184 18.77 26.89 14.40
N ASN A 185 18.13 27.53 13.42
CA ASN A 185 17.25 28.67 13.64
C ASN A 185 15.77 28.29 13.63
N LYS A 186 15.00 28.84 14.59
CA LYS A 186 13.53 28.89 14.54
C LYS A 186 13.07 30.28 14.13
N LEU A 187 12.54 30.43 12.92
CA LEU A 187 11.96 31.69 12.47
C LEU A 187 10.43 31.64 12.57
N LEU A 188 9.84 32.63 13.25
CA LEU A 188 8.40 32.86 13.27
C LEU A 188 8.13 34.23 12.65
N HIS A 189 7.51 34.23 11.47
CA HIS A 189 7.07 35.46 10.80
C HIS A 189 5.55 35.56 10.87
N VAL A 190 5.06 36.55 11.62
CA VAL A 190 3.63 36.73 11.90
C VAL A 190 3.22 38.15 11.52
N LYS A 191 2.20 38.28 10.66
CA LYS A 191 1.84 39.57 10.04
C LYS A 191 0.94 40.47 10.90
N GLN A 192 0.13 39.89 11.79
CA GLN A 192 -0.89 40.65 12.53
C GLN A 192 -0.61 40.68 14.03
N SER A 193 -0.65 39.53 14.69
CA SER A 193 -0.38 39.42 16.12
C SER A 193 0.25 38.07 16.44
N PHE A 194 1.30 38.09 17.26
CA PHE A 194 1.92 36.89 17.81
C PHE A 194 1.65 36.84 19.31
N GLU A 195 0.99 35.78 19.75
CA GLU A 195 0.51 35.65 21.12
C GLU A 195 0.89 34.30 21.73
N ILE A 196 1.34 34.35 22.98
CA ILE A 196 1.55 33.19 23.85
C ILE A 196 0.73 33.41 25.12
N ARG A 197 -0.09 32.44 25.50
CA ARG A 197 -0.87 32.49 26.76
C ARG A 197 -0.55 31.28 27.64
N CYS A 198 -0.47 31.53 28.94
CA CYS A 198 -0.33 30.50 29.97
C CYS A 198 -1.16 30.91 31.20
N GLY A 199 -2.32 30.27 31.40
CA GLY A 199 -3.26 30.66 32.47
C GLY A 199 -3.66 32.14 32.36
N LYS A 200 -3.40 32.92 33.42
CA LYS A 200 -3.66 34.38 33.48
C LYS A 200 -2.52 35.24 32.91
N SER A 201 -1.45 34.63 32.42
CA SER A 201 -0.30 35.33 31.85
C SER A 201 -0.31 35.30 30.33
N SER A 202 0.17 36.37 29.70
CA SER A 202 0.27 36.48 28.25
C SER A 202 1.48 37.30 27.80
N PHE A 203 1.98 36.96 26.62
CA PHE A 203 2.91 37.75 25.83
C PHE A 203 2.27 38.01 24.47
N VAL A 204 2.18 39.27 24.05
CA VAL A 204 1.57 39.66 22.78
C VAL A 204 2.46 40.66 22.06
N MET A 205 2.75 40.40 20.78
CA MET A 205 3.36 41.35 19.85
C MET A 205 2.34 41.74 18.80
N HIS A 206 2.24 43.04 18.52
CA HIS A 206 1.32 43.61 17.54
C HIS A 206 2.06 44.13 16.32
N ARG A 207 1.34 44.21 15.19
CA ARG A 207 1.89 44.70 13.91
C ARG A 207 2.42 46.14 13.96
N ASP A 208 1.96 46.95 14.91
CA ASP A 208 2.36 48.35 15.10
C ASP A 208 3.61 48.50 15.97
N GLY A 209 4.20 47.38 16.41
CA GLY A 209 5.39 47.33 17.26
C GLY A 209 5.10 47.33 18.75
N LYS A 210 3.83 47.43 19.19
CA LYS A 210 3.49 47.31 20.61
C LYS A 210 3.79 45.89 21.12
N ILE A 211 4.43 45.80 22.29
CA ILE A 211 4.68 44.54 23.01
C ILE A 211 3.99 44.62 24.36
N GLU A 212 3.19 43.62 24.69
CA GLU A 212 2.45 43.51 25.95
C GLU A 212 2.87 42.25 26.70
N ILE A 213 3.31 42.43 27.94
CA ILE A 213 3.66 41.34 28.87
C ILE A 213 2.77 41.52 30.09
N SER A 214 1.86 40.57 30.31
CA SER A 214 0.84 40.64 31.37
C SER A 214 0.83 39.35 32.20
N GLY A 215 0.57 39.48 33.50
CA GLY A 215 0.46 38.37 34.44
C GLY A 215 0.12 38.84 35.84
N VAL A 216 -0.13 37.89 36.77
CA VAL A 216 -0.43 38.22 38.18
C VAL A 216 0.79 38.83 38.88
N VAL A 217 1.97 38.29 38.60
CA VAL A 217 3.28 38.82 39.05
C VAL A 217 4.23 38.71 37.87
N VAL A 218 4.89 39.81 37.51
CA VAL A 218 5.91 39.86 36.45
C VAL A 218 7.25 40.20 37.09
N ASN A 219 8.08 39.19 37.29
CA ASN A 219 9.44 39.38 37.80
C ASN A 219 10.40 39.57 36.62
N ILE A 220 11.10 40.69 36.58
CA ILE A 220 12.14 40.97 35.58
C ILE A 220 13.48 41.05 36.31
N SER A 221 14.40 40.13 36.00
CA SER A 221 15.71 40.07 36.64
C SER A 221 16.82 39.80 35.62
N GLY A 222 18.01 40.34 35.89
CA GLY A 222 19.18 40.19 35.04
C GLY A 222 20.36 40.99 35.58
N LYS A 223 21.58 40.75 35.08
CA LYS A 223 22.77 41.53 35.46
C LYS A 223 22.63 43.03 35.15
N ARG A 224 21.81 43.38 34.16
CA ARG A 224 21.40 44.74 33.80
C ARG A 224 20.01 44.67 33.19
N VAL A 225 19.11 45.51 33.68
CA VAL A 225 17.74 45.66 33.14
C VAL A 225 17.58 47.15 32.83
N ASN A 226 17.34 47.51 31.57
CA ASN A 226 17.03 48.88 31.18
C ASN A 226 15.56 48.91 30.78
N ILE A 227 14.75 49.72 31.47
CA ILE A 227 13.35 49.99 31.14
C ILE A 227 13.31 51.50 30.95
N ASN A 228 13.53 51.94 29.71
CA ASN A 228 13.48 53.35 29.31
C ASN A 228 12.28 53.56 28.40
#